data_AF-A0AB73QAG7-F1
#
_entry.id   AF-A0AB73QAG7-F1
#
_cell.length_a   1.000
_cell.length_b   1.000
_cell.length_c   1.000
_cell.angle_alpha   90.00
_cell.angle_beta   90.00
_cell.angle_gamma   90.00
#
_symmetry.space_group_name_H-M   'P 1'
#
loop_
_entity.id
_entity.type
_entity.pdbx_description
1 polymer ?
#
loop_
_entity_poly.entity_id
_entity_poly.type
_entity_poly.pdbx_seq_one_letter_code
_entity_poly.pdbx_strand_id
1 'polypeptide(L)'
;MTAYLYRMPVGIAGAVSRPQDLTIEPVIINSATPFSQYGLAGKFSGNFFVPLEEDDTADKIVGIFVRPFPTTSTPDKVRQIGTGNHFAGDALKRGYLSVNIGATAAGVTKGAPVYIRIADATDASPLGSVLATAIADVTVMLPNTYFTGAGDAAGNTEISYKI
;
A
#
# COMPACT_ATOMS: atom_id res chain seq x y z
N MET A 1 0.95 13.41 -23.36
CA MET A 1 2.30 13.29 -22.76
C MET A 1 2.53 14.54 -21.93
N THR A 2 2.49 14.42 -20.60
CA THR A 2 2.70 15.55 -19.69
C THR A 2 4.20 15.81 -19.57
N ALA A 3 4.65 17.02 -19.89
CA ALA A 3 6.04 17.41 -19.70
C ALA A 3 6.30 17.63 -18.21
N TYR A 4 7.26 16.88 -17.65
CA TYR A 4 7.67 17.05 -16.26
C TYR A 4 8.68 18.19 -16.15
N LEU A 5 8.23 19.37 -15.69
CA LEU A 5 9.09 20.56 -15.59
C LEU A 5 10.09 20.50 -14.42
N TYR A 6 9.79 19.75 -13.34
CA TYR A 6 10.51 19.91 -12.08
C TYR A 6 11.04 18.61 -11.45
N ARG A 7 10.48 17.43 -11.78
CA ARG A 7 10.98 16.11 -11.32
C ARG A 7 10.30 14.93 -12.01
N MET A 8 11.03 13.82 -12.12
CA MET A 8 10.46 12.52 -12.53
C MET A 8 9.54 11.95 -11.44
N PRO A 9 8.52 11.15 -11.80
CA PRO A 9 7.68 10.42 -10.84
C PRO A 9 8.51 9.50 -9.94
N VAL A 10 8.14 9.41 -8.65
CA VAL A 10 8.92 8.68 -7.64
C VAL A 10 8.71 7.16 -7.74
N GLY A 11 7.64 6.72 -8.40
CA GLY A 11 7.34 5.31 -8.61
C GLY A 11 5.86 5.10 -8.86
N ILE A 12 5.44 3.84 -8.79
CA ILE A 12 4.03 3.44 -8.87
C ILE A 12 3.68 2.75 -7.55
N ALA A 13 2.52 3.05 -6.99
CA ALA A 13 2.05 2.41 -5.76
C ALA A 13 2.11 0.88 -5.85
N GLY A 14 2.65 0.25 -4.80
CA GLY A 14 2.84 -1.19 -4.71
C GLY A 14 4.07 -1.73 -5.45
N ALA A 15 4.88 -0.89 -6.09
CA ALA A 15 6.14 -1.32 -6.68
C ALA A 15 7.25 -1.38 -5.62
N VAL A 16 8.00 -2.47 -5.61
CA VAL A 16 9.24 -2.58 -4.83
C VAL A 16 10.30 -1.71 -5.48
N SER A 17 10.91 -0.81 -4.71
CA SER A 17 11.94 0.09 -5.21
C SER A 17 13.35 -0.46 -5.05
N ARG A 18 13.59 -1.33 -4.06
CA ARG A 18 14.90 -1.94 -3.78
C ARG A 18 14.78 -3.47 -3.65
N PRO A 19 14.96 -4.23 -4.74
CA PRO A 19 14.67 -5.67 -4.77
C PRO A 19 15.66 -6.53 -3.97
N GLN A 20 16.83 -5.98 -3.64
CA GLN A 20 17.94 -6.74 -3.05
C GLN A 20 17.78 -7.04 -1.55
N ASP A 21 16.97 -6.25 -0.82
CA ASP A 21 16.76 -6.45 0.62
C ASP A 21 15.28 -6.34 0.95
N LEU A 22 14.60 -7.48 0.83
CA LEU A 22 13.17 -7.60 1.08
C LEU A 22 12.80 -9.01 1.52
N THR A 23 11.65 -9.10 2.14
CA THR A 23 10.97 -10.35 2.41
C THR A 23 9.54 -10.21 1.92
N ILE A 24 9.22 -10.94 0.85
CA ILE A 24 7.87 -11.05 0.29
C ILE A 24 7.42 -12.49 0.48
N GLU A 25 6.20 -12.65 0.95
CA GLU A 25 5.56 -13.95 1.10
C GLU A 25 4.39 -14.08 0.13
N PRO A 26 4.25 -15.24 -0.54
CA PRO A 26 3.07 -15.53 -1.33
C PRO A 26 1.88 -15.71 -0.40
N VAL A 27 0.76 -15.06 -0.75
CA VAL A 27 -0.49 -15.09 0.00
C VAL A 27 -1.67 -15.38 -0.92
N ILE A 28 -2.73 -15.95 -0.37
CA ILE A 28 -3.98 -16.16 -1.10
C ILE A 28 -4.92 -14.99 -0.82
N ILE A 29 -5.43 -14.37 -1.87
CA ILE A 29 -6.37 -13.25 -1.79
C ILE A 29 -7.78 -13.75 -2.03
N ASN A 30 -8.70 -13.29 -1.18
CA ASN A 30 -10.11 -13.56 -1.35
C ASN A 30 -10.69 -12.67 -2.47
N SER A 31 -11.20 -13.29 -3.55
CA SER A 31 -11.84 -12.57 -4.66
C SER A 31 -13.19 -11.94 -4.32
N ALA A 32 -13.83 -12.33 -3.21
CA ALA A 32 -15.03 -11.66 -2.70
C ALA A 32 -14.71 -10.32 -2.00
N THR A 33 -13.50 -10.19 -1.44
CA THR A 33 -13.02 -8.98 -0.76
C THR A 33 -11.63 -8.59 -1.29
N PRO A 34 -11.49 -8.27 -2.59
CA PRO A 34 -10.20 -7.97 -3.17
C PRO A 34 -9.72 -6.57 -2.76
N PHE A 35 -8.41 -6.37 -2.78
CA PHE A 35 -7.83 -5.04 -2.69
C PHE A 35 -8.25 -4.19 -3.90
N SER A 36 -8.66 -2.94 -3.66
CA SER A 36 -9.01 -2.01 -4.73
C SER A 36 -7.76 -1.50 -5.48
N GLN A 37 -6.62 -1.42 -4.78
CA GLN A 37 -5.35 -0.88 -5.29
C GLN A 37 -4.15 -1.65 -4.72
N TYR A 38 -2.97 -1.48 -5.31
CA TYR A 38 -1.71 -1.98 -4.75
C TYR A 38 -1.10 -0.97 -3.77
N GLY A 39 -0.22 -1.44 -2.89
CA GLY A 39 0.39 -0.61 -1.85
C GLY A 39 -0.48 -0.38 -0.62
N LEU A 40 -1.58 -1.13 -0.48
CA LEU A 40 -2.46 -1.09 0.68
C LEU A 40 -1.99 -2.07 1.75
N ALA A 41 -2.10 -1.67 3.02
CA ALA A 41 -1.93 -2.57 4.15
C ALA A 41 -3.04 -3.62 4.19
N GLY A 42 -2.68 -4.85 4.57
CA GLY A 42 -3.63 -5.95 4.68
C GLY A 42 -3.44 -6.77 5.96
N LYS A 43 -4.49 -7.52 6.28
CA LYS A 43 -4.55 -8.43 7.42
C LYS A 43 -4.82 -9.86 6.96
N PHE A 44 -4.58 -10.82 7.85
CA PHE A 44 -5.07 -12.17 7.66
C PHE A 44 -6.48 -12.32 8.24
N SER A 45 -7.38 -12.89 7.45
CA SER A 45 -8.70 -13.37 7.89
C SER A 45 -8.83 -14.83 7.45
N GLY A 46 -8.73 -15.74 8.42
CA GLY A 46 -8.54 -17.17 8.15
C GLY A 46 -7.27 -17.41 7.33
N ASN A 47 -7.41 -18.08 6.19
CA ASN A 47 -6.30 -18.40 5.29
C ASN A 47 -6.05 -17.33 4.21
N PHE A 48 -6.79 -16.21 4.26
CA PHE A 48 -6.76 -15.19 3.20
C PHE A 48 -6.13 -13.90 3.67
N PHE A 49 -5.39 -13.26 2.76
CA PHE A 49 -4.92 -11.90 2.89
C PHE A 49 -5.98 -10.96 2.30
N VAL A 50 -6.55 -10.11 3.17
CA VAL A 50 -7.68 -9.23 2.86
C VAL A 50 -7.35 -7.77 3.23
N PRO A 51 -8.05 -6.79 2.63
CA PRO A 51 -7.96 -5.40 3.04
C PRO A 51 -8.31 -5.22 4.53
N LEU A 52 -7.88 -4.10 5.09
CA LEU A 52 -8.34 -3.71 6.43
C LEU A 52 -9.84 -3.39 6.42
N GLU A 53 -10.46 -3.58 7.57
CA GLU A 53 -11.82 -3.17 7.87
C GLU A 53 -11.78 -1.98 8.84
N GLU A 54 -12.94 -1.37 9.07
CA GLU A 54 -13.04 -0.26 10.01
C GLU A 54 -12.58 -0.66 11.41
N ASP A 55 -11.93 0.28 12.11
CA ASP A 55 -11.43 0.13 13.49
C ASP A 55 -10.35 -0.95 13.70
N ASP A 56 -9.73 -1.45 12.62
CA ASP A 56 -8.58 -2.35 12.76
C ASP A 56 -7.38 -1.65 13.40
N THR A 57 -6.68 -2.38 14.29
CA THR A 57 -5.48 -1.88 14.97
C THR A 57 -4.21 -2.19 14.17
N ALA A 58 -3.12 -1.47 14.43
CA ALA A 58 -1.84 -1.68 13.75
C ALA A 58 -1.29 -3.10 13.92
N ASP A 59 -1.61 -3.78 15.03
CA ASP A 59 -1.15 -5.15 15.31
C ASP A 59 -1.74 -6.18 14.34
N LYS A 60 -2.90 -5.88 13.74
CA LYS A 60 -3.51 -6.74 12.71
C LYS A 60 -2.85 -6.58 11.34
N ILE A 61 -1.99 -5.57 11.14
CA ILE A 61 -1.33 -5.32 9.86
C ILE A 61 -0.18 -6.28 9.67
N VAL A 62 -0.37 -7.24 8.77
CA VAL A 62 0.57 -8.34 8.55
C VAL A 62 1.53 -8.07 7.38
N GLY A 63 1.18 -7.15 6.49
CA GLY A 63 2.05 -6.73 5.39
C GLY A 63 1.36 -5.74 4.45
N ILE A 64 2.08 -5.38 3.38
CA ILE A 64 1.58 -4.46 2.35
C ILE A 64 1.44 -5.21 1.03
N PHE A 65 0.33 -5.00 0.32
CA PHE A 65 0.05 -5.68 -0.93
C PHE A 65 0.96 -5.19 -2.06
N VAL A 66 1.79 -6.08 -2.58
CA VAL A 66 2.77 -5.78 -3.64
C VAL A 66 2.15 -5.97 -5.01
N ARG A 67 2.57 -5.16 -5.97
CA ARG A 67 2.22 -5.30 -7.38
C ARG A 67 3.15 -6.30 -8.06
N PRO A 68 2.65 -7.45 -8.54
CA PRO A 68 3.42 -8.34 -9.38
C PRO A 68 3.54 -7.76 -10.79
N PHE A 69 4.76 -7.77 -11.34
CA PHE A 69 4.98 -7.45 -12.74
C PHE A 69 4.49 -8.61 -13.62
N PRO A 70 3.81 -8.37 -14.77
CA PRO A 70 3.54 -7.10 -15.45
C PRO A 70 2.17 -6.46 -15.15
N THR A 71 1.40 -6.95 -14.17
CA THR A 71 0.03 -6.47 -13.95
C THR A 71 -0.01 -5.03 -13.43
N THR A 72 -0.92 -4.23 -13.98
CA THR A 72 -1.06 -2.80 -13.67
C THR A 72 -2.36 -2.45 -12.94
N SER A 73 -3.31 -3.38 -12.84
CA SER A 73 -4.66 -3.14 -12.33
C SER A 73 -5.19 -4.36 -11.54
N THR A 74 -5.46 -4.17 -10.25
CA THR A 74 -6.10 -5.20 -9.41
C THR A 74 -7.52 -5.52 -9.88
N PRO A 75 -8.40 -4.53 -10.17
CA PRO A 75 -9.77 -4.82 -10.61
C PRO A 75 -9.84 -5.68 -11.87
N ASP A 76 -8.94 -5.48 -12.84
CA ASP A 76 -8.94 -6.27 -14.07
C ASP A 76 -8.47 -7.71 -13.83
N LYS A 77 -7.49 -7.90 -12.95
CA LYS A 77 -7.07 -9.24 -12.51
C LYS A 77 -8.23 -9.99 -11.85
N VAL A 78 -8.96 -9.35 -10.95
CA VAL A 78 -10.13 -9.95 -10.28
C VAL A 78 -11.22 -10.32 -11.28
N ARG A 79 -11.53 -9.43 -12.23
CA ARG A 79 -12.51 -9.70 -13.31
C ARG A 79 -12.11 -10.89 -14.17
N GLN A 80 -10.83 -11.03 -14.50
CA GLN A 80 -10.32 -12.12 -15.33
C GLN A 80 -10.40 -13.49 -14.62
N ILE A 81 -10.18 -13.51 -13.30
CA ILE A 81 -10.24 -14.73 -12.48
C ILE A 81 -11.69 -15.22 -12.30
N GLY A 82 -12.64 -14.29 -12.24
CA GLY A 82 -14.05 -14.58 -12.05
C GLY A 82 -14.45 -14.79 -10.58
N THR A 83 -15.76 -14.68 -10.32
CA THR A 83 -16.34 -14.77 -8.98
C THR A 83 -16.13 -16.16 -8.38
N GLY A 84 -15.70 -16.23 -7.12
CA GLY A 84 -15.54 -17.48 -6.36
C GLY A 84 -14.16 -18.15 -6.50
N ASN A 85 -13.29 -17.65 -7.38
CA ASN A 85 -11.94 -18.17 -7.55
C ASN A 85 -10.95 -17.27 -6.82
N HIS A 86 -10.33 -17.79 -5.75
CA HIS A 86 -9.26 -17.09 -5.04
C HIS A 86 -7.96 -17.09 -5.85
N PHE A 87 -7.05 -16.17 -5.55
CA PHE A 87 -5.82 -16.03 -6.35
C PHE A 87 -4.60 -15.69 -5.51
N ALA A 88 -3.43 -16.05 -6.04
CA ALA A 88 -2.16 -15.71 -5.43
C ALA A 88 -1.83 -14.22 -5.61
N GLY A 89 -1.33 -13.62 -4.54
CA GLY A 89 -0.71 -12.31 -4.51
C GLY A 89 0.50 -12.33 -3.59
N ASP A 90 1.11 -11.16 -3.43
CA ASP A 90 2.38 -11.02 -2.72
C ASP A 90 2.21 -10.01 -1.59
N ALA A 91 2.57 -10.40 -0.36
CA ALA A 91 2.57 -9.52 0.80
C ALA A 91 4.01 -9.18 1.21
N LEU A 92 4.34 -7.89 1.21
CA LEU A 92 5.62 -7.40 1.73
C LEU A 92 5.62 -7.52 3.25
N LYS A 93 6.58 -8.27 3.79
CA LYS A 93 6.87 -8.37 5.23
C LYS A 93 7.97 -7.42 5.68
N ARG A 94 8.92 -7.14 4.79
CA ARG A 94 10.02 -6.19 4.98
C ARG A 94 10.52 -5.68 3.65
N GLY A 95 10.89 -4.40 3.57
CA GLY A 95 11.62 -3.85 2.42
C GLY A 95 11.24 -2.40 2.11
N TYR A 96 11.57 -1.96 0.90
CA TYR A 96 11.24 -0.63 0.40
C TYR A 96 10.16 -0.70 -0.69
N LEU A 97 9.13 0.13 -0.53
CA LEU A 97 7.96 0.13 -1.40
C LEU A 97 7.56 1.56 -1.75
N SER A 98 7.20 1.78 -3.01
CA SER A 98 6.48 2.98 -3.43
C SER A 98 5.00 2.87 -3.04
N VAL A 99 4.46 3.89 -2.38
CA VAL A 99 3.07 3.99 -1.94
C VAL A 99 2.47 5.32 -2.37
N ASN A 100 1.15 5.40 -2.48
CA ASN A 100 0.44 6.63 -2.76
C ASN A 100 -0.29 7.11 -1.49
N ILE A 101 -0.16 8.41 -1.17
CA ILE A 101 -0.78 8.99 0.02
C ILE A 101 -2.10 9.75 -0.23
N GLY A 102 -2.65 9.68 -1.45
CA GLY A 102 -3.90 10.33 -1.85
C GLY A 102 -3.84 11.86 -1.95
N ALA A 103 -2.69 12.47 -1.68
CA ALA A 103 -2.42 13.90 -1.74
C ALA A 103 -0.96 14.16 -2.16
N THR A 104 -0.59 15.41 -2.43
CA THR A 104 0.80 15.74 -2.77
C THR A 104 1.78 15.29 -1.69
N ALA A 105 2.82 14.54 -2.08
CA ALA A 105 3.83 14.02 -1.16
C ALA A 105 5.07 14.93 -1.05
N ALA A 106 5.01 16.14 -1.61
CA ALA A 106 6.15 17.08 -1.62
C ALA A 106 6.59 17.52 -0.22
N GLY A 107 5.67 17.55 0.76
CA GLY A 107 5.95 17.93 2.15
C GLY A 107 6.42 16.80 3.05
N VAL A 108 6.52 15.56 2.54
CA VAL A 108 6.94 14.41 3.33
C VAL A 108 8.43 14.50 3.64
N THR A 109 8.80 14.36 4.91
CA THR A 109 10.18 14.38 5.36
C THR A 109 10.73 12.98 5.59
N LYS A 110 12.04 12.82 5.39
CA LYS A 110 12.72 11.55 5.67
C LYS A 110 12.66 11.24 7.16
N GLY A 111 12.33 10.00 7.51
CA GLY A 111 12.18 9.57 8.90
C GLY A 111 10.82 9.91 9.52
N ALA A 112 9.91 10.55 8.77
CA ALA A 112 8.57 10.80 9.26
C ALA A 112 7.82 9.47 9.50
N PRO A 113 6.98 9.40 10.54
CA PRO A 113 6.16 8.22 10.82
C PRO A 113 5.14 8.00 9.70
N VAL A 114 4.83 6.72 9.46
CA VAL A 114 3.85 6.30 8.47
C VAL A 114 2.55 5.92 9.16
N TYR A 115 1.43 6.45 8.65
CA TYR A 115 0.10 6.15 9.16
C TYR A 115 -0.68 5.32 8.15
N ILE A 116 -1.61 4.50 8.63
CA ILE A 116 -2.50 3.67 7.81
C ILE A 116 -3.94 4.09 8.10
N ARG A 117 -4.73 4.24 7.04
CA ARG A 117 -6.17 4.54 7.14
C ARG A 117 -6.95 3.33 7.61
N ILE A 118 -7.75 3.53 8.66
CA ILE A 118 -8.60 2.52 9.30
C ILE A 118 -10.07 2.96 9.41
N ALA A 119 -10.42 4.19 9.03
CA ALA A 119 -11.82 4.64 8.88
C ALA A 119 -11.91 5.70 7.77
N ASP A 120 -13.12 6.21 7.49
CA ASP A 120 -13.38 7.29 6.52
C ASP A 120 -12.69 7.09 5.15
N ALA A 121 -12.86 5.89 4.59
CA ALA A 121 -12.31 5.55 3.29
C ALA A 121 -12.84 6.44 2.16
N THR A 122 -11.98 6.75 1.20
CA THR A 122 -12.35 7.44 -0.04
C THR A 122 -11.84 6.66 -1.23
N ASP A 123 -12.37 6.90 -2.43
CA ASP A 123 -11.90 6.20 -3.64
C ASP A 123 -10.41 6.40 -3.91
N ALA A 124 -9.88 7.59 -3.59
CA ALA A 124 -8.47 7.93 -3.74
C ALA A 124 -7.58 7.43 -2.58
N SER A 125 -8.17 7.09 -1.44
CA SER A 125 -7.47 6.61 -0.25
C SER A 125 -8.37 5.62 0.50
N PRO A 126 -8.50 4.38 0.00
CA PRO A 126 -9.27 3.31 0.64
C PRO A 126 -8.70 2.89 2.01
N LEU A 127 -9.39 1.98 2.70
CA LEU A 127 -8.85 1.35 3.91
C LEU A 127 -7.52 0.65 3.60
N GLY A 128 -6.57 0.78 4.52
CA GLY A 128 -5.20 0.30 4.32
C GLY A 128 -4.30 1.26 3.52
N SER A 129 -4.80 2.40 3.04
CA SER A 129 -3.96 3.42 2.40
C SER A 129 -2.96 4.04 3.36
N VAL A 130 -1.81 4.44 2.82
CA VAL A 130 -0.75 5.11 3.58
C VAL A 130 -1.02 6.61 3.67
N LEU A 131 -0.88 7.19 4.84
CA LEU A 131 -1.00 8.64 5.08
C LEU A 131 0.28 9.18 5.73
N ALA A 132 0.59 10.43 5.41
CA ALA A 132 1.74 11.15 5.97
C ALA A 132 1.42 11.88 7.28
N THR A 133 0.14 11.97 7.66
CA THR A 133 -0.33 12.73 8.81
C THR A 133 -1.33 11.91 9.61
N ALA A 134 -1.24 11.99 10.94
CA ALA A 134 -2.22 11.41 11.84
C ALA A 134 -3.55 12.17 11.73
N ILE A 135 -4.64 11.42 11.61
CA ILE A 135 -6.01 11.91 11.71
C ILE A 135 -6.66 11.12 12.85
N ALA A 136 -7.21 11.83 13.84
CA ALA A 136 -7.86 11.23 14.99
C ALA A 136 -8.97 10.27 14.52
N ASP A 137 -9.06 9.10 15.15
CA ASP A 137 -10.05 8.05 14.89
C ASP A 137 -10.05 7.45 13.47
N VAL A 138 -9.22 7.97 12.55
CA VAL A 138 -9.17 7.57 11.13
C VAL A 138 -7.88 6.85 10.79
N THR A 139 -6.82 7.06 11.56
CA THR A 139 -5.50 6.51 11.26
C THR A 139 -4.85 5.82 12.44
N VAL A 140 -4.06 4.81 12.12
CA VAL A 140 -3.16 4.16 13.08
C VAL A 140 -1.71 4.30 12.61
N MET A 141 -0.79 4.55 13.55
CA MET A 141 0.64 4.58 13.24
C MET A 141 1.14 3.15 12.97
N LEU A 142 1.83 2.97 11.84
CA LEU A 142 2.46 1.70 11.50
C LEU A 142 3.86 1.64 12.13
N PRO A 143 4.11 0.74 13.10
CA PRO A 143 5.41 0.68 13.77
C PRO A 143 6.53 0.27 12.81
N ASN A 144 7.76 0.71 13.11
CA ASN A 144 8.97 0.40 12.34
C ASN A 144 8.84 0.71 10.85
N THR A 145 8.13 1.79 10.52
CA THR A 145 7.90 2.22 9.15
C THR A 145 8.13 3.72 9.02
N TYR A 146 8.96 4.11 8.05
CA TYR A 146 9.35 5.51 7.86
C TYR A 146 9.35 5.89 6.39
N PHE A 147 9.00 7.14 6.10
CA PHE A 147 9.21 7.71 4.78
C PHE A 147 10.69 7.93 4.50
N THR A 148 11.12 7.66 3.27
CA THR A 148 12.51 7.79 2.84
C THR A 148 12.86 9.17 2.30
N GLY A 149 11.85 9.99 1.99
CA GLY A 149 12.01 11.36 1.51
C GLY A 149 10.72 11.93 0.93
N ALA A 150 10.85 13.12 0.32
CA ALA A 150 9.73 13.80 -0.32
C ALA A 150 9.27 13.02 -1.56
N GLY A 151 7.97 12.79 -1.65
CA GLY A 151 7.33 12.15 -2.80
C GLY A 151 6.87 13.14 -3.86
N ASP A 152 6.29 12.63 -4.96
CA ASP A 152 5.84 13.41 -6.11
C ASP A 152 4.52 14.20 -5.89
N ALA A 153 4.13 15.02 -6.87
CA ALA A 153 2.90 15.81 -6.81
C ALA A 153 1.62 14.96 -6.98
N ALA A 154 1.76 13.75 -7.52
CA ALA A 154 0.67 12.77 -7.63
C ALA A 154 0.52 11.93 -6.35
N GLY A 155 1.36 12.17 -5.33
CA GLY A 155 1.29 11.54 -4.03
C GLY A 155 2.09 10.26 -3.89
N ASN A 156 2.92 9.89 -4.87
CA ASN A 156 3.77 8.71 -4.75
C ASN A 156 5.01 9.05 -3.92
N THR A 157 5.30 8.23 -2.93
CA THR A 157 6.50 8.32 -2.10
C THR A 157 7.03 6.93 -1.78
N GLU A 158 8.26 6.83 -1.30
CA GLU A 158 8.87 5.56 -0.88
C GLU A 158 8.86 5.45 0.64
N ILE A 159 8.39 4.30 1.13
CA ILE A 159 8.47 3.90 2.54
C ILE A 159 9.50 2.80 2.74
N SER A 160 10.08 2.80 3.93
CA SER A 160 10.87 1.72 4.50
C SER A 160 9.97 0.96 5.48
N TYR A 161 9.79 -0.33 5.29
CA TYR A 161 8.92 -1.18 6.10
C TYR A 161 9.74 -2.25 6.81
N LYS A 162 9.80 -2.19 8.14
CA LYS A 162 10.45 -3.17 9.04
C LYS A 162 11.92 -3.48 8.69
N ILE A 163 12.65 -2.47 8.20
CA ILE A 163 14.06 -2.54 7.81
C ILE A 163 14.94 -1.69 8.72
#